data_AF-A0A0C2YHC5-F1
#
_entry.id   AF-A0A0C2YHC5-F1
#
_cell.length_a   1.000
_cell.length_b   1.000
_cell.length_c   1.000
_cell.angle_alpha   90.00
_cell.angle_beta   90.00
_cell.angle_gamma   90.00
#
_symmetry.space_group_name_H-M   'P 1'
#
loop_
_entity.id
_entity.type
_entity.pdbx_description
1 polymer ?
#
loop_
_entity_poly.entity_id
_entity_poly.type
_entity_poly.pdbx_seq_one_letter_code
_entity_poly.pdbx_strand_id
1 'polypeptide(L)'
;MDILTFNALKQHQRALERDLLDPWKRPAFAVVTMSSSAPWGTVVYNHYLQELCRQHYNDSGYMQGSTSSLGTEFFNNWYSYGQTNSNISSTDTSYGDGTARCGHLGHIALGIGPDGSMIGRPSPYAGTALRNVGVWVNNKTNKNLALFMENQYAGVAPRAIAPGRLTGTEGWHLAWTNTKFYAQNNFGTYNKYGMIGYNEKTGTLVINENKNGGTSMRLHVYSNVPPFDISASNRRAWFNNLDETKHIFYDWTANSAGYAESLYRGIVIPCDDGKILIVRMEPSNYCMLDRFTPNGSGGYTKEATHTLSTTTTYGMESADRNGIRFQISNDGKYVICYQPYYYYGAGAEVFLIRVSDGKYAFLQYQDSSYGRSFAPIRDSDFMVSYSPNSDSGYGIYMSHIDTRTVFQAIADKGDMSSKVPGFNVYIFDSAYHSTNYPYIVPIIGGI
;
A
#
# COMPACT_ATOMS: atom_id res chain seq x y z
N MET A 1 -14.24 -49.24 -16.26
CA MET A 1 -14.15 -47.80 -16.59
C MET A 1 -13.92 -47.71 -18.08
N ASP A 2 -14.83 -47.12 -18.85
CA ASP A 2 -14.65 -47.00 -20.30
C ASP A 2 -13.57 -45.95 -20.63
N ILE A 3 -13.03 -46.03 -21.86
CA ILE A 3 -11.96 -45.15 -22.34
C ILE A 3 -12.38 -43.67 -22.34
N LEU A 4 -13.67 -43.37 -22.52
CA LEU A 4 -14.19 -42.01 -22.55
C LEU A 4 -14.19 -41.40 -21.14
N THR A 5 -14.56 -42.19 -20.13
CA THR A 5 -14.59 -41.82 -18.71
C THR A 5 -13.17 -41.63 -18.18
N PHE A 6 -12.23 -42.50 -18.57
CA PHE A 6 -10.82 -42.34 -18.22
C PHE A 6 -10.21 -41.08 -18.84
N ASN A 7 -10.52 -40.79 -20.10
CA ASN A 7 -10.04 -39.58 -20.78
C ASN A 7 -10.66 -38.30 -20.20
N ALA A 8 -11.94 -38.33 -19.84
CA ALA A 8 -12.62 -37.21 -19.17
C ALA A 8 -12.03 -36.93 -17.79
N LEU A 9 -11.77 -37.96 -16.98
CA LEU A 9 -11.09 -37.84 -15.69
C LEU A 9 -9.69 -37.25 -15.85
N LYS A 10 -8.92 -37.73 -16.83
CA LYS A 10 -7.56 -37.22 -17.09
C LYS A 10 -7.56 -35.77 -17.59
N GLN A 11 -8.54 -35.37 -18.39
CA GLN A 11 -8.72 -33.98 -18.81
C GLN A 11 -9.13 -33.09 -17.63
N HIS A 12 -10.03 -33.57 -16.78
CA HIS A 12 -10.44 -32.85 -15.57
C HIS A 12 -9.27 -32.68 -14.59
N GLN A 13 -8.48 -33.73 -14.36
CA GLN A 13 -7.29 -33.67 -13.51
C GLN A 13 -6.23 -32.72 -14.07
N ARG A 14 -5.98 -32.74 -15.38
CA ARG A 14 -5.08 -31.78 -16.04
C ARG A 14 -5.58 -30.33 -15.97
N ALA A 15 -6.90 -30.13 -16.05
CA ALA A 15 -7.49 -28.81 -15.86
C ALA A 15 -7.31 -28.34 -14.41
N LEU A 16 -7.51 -29.21 -13.43
CA LEU A 16 -7.27 -28.94 -12.01
C LEU A 16 -5.79 -28.62 -11.73
N GLU A 17 -4.86 -29.40 -12.29
CA GLU A 17 -3.41 -29.16 -12.16
C GLU A 17 -3.01 -27.81 -12.76
N ARG A 18 -3.53 -27.47 -13.95
CA ARG A 18 -3.31 -26.16 -14.58
C ARG A 18 -3.91 -25.03 -13.74
N ASP A 19 -5.08 -25.24 -13.18
CA ASP A 19 -5.81 -24.23 -12.42
C ASP A 19 -5.18 -23.96 -11.04
N LEU A 20 -4.64 -24.98 -10.38
CA LEU A 20 -3.88 -24.86 -9.12
C LEU A 20 -2.52 -24.16 -9.32
N LEU A 21 -1.94 -24.29 -10.50
CA LEU A 21 -0.66 -23.68 -10.86
C LEU A 21 -0.81 -22.26 -11.43
N ASP A 22 -2.02 -21.82 -11.79
CA ASP A 22 -2.26 -20.48 -12.29
C ASP A 22 -2.26 -19.45 -11.13
N PRO A 23 -1.21 -18.61 -10.98
CA PRO A 23 -1.17 -17.61 -9.92
C PRO A 23 -2.29 -16.58 -10.04
N TRP A 24 -2.89 -16.41 -11.22
CA TRP A 24 -3.96 -15.43 -11.45
C TRP A 24 -5.33 -15.90 -10.98
N LYS A 25 -5.49 -17.19 -10.68
CA LYS A 25 -6.70 -17.74 -10.06
C LYS A 25 -6.73 -17.57 -8.54
N ARG A 26 -5.61 -17.14 -7.94
CA ARG A 26 -5.54 -16.86 -6.50
C ARG A 26 -6.26 -15.55 -6.14
N PRO A 27 -6.69 -15.38 -4.87
CA PRO A 27 -7.30 -14.15 -4.38
C PRO A 27 -6.43 -12.91 -4.60
N ALA A 28 -7.02 -11.86 -5.16
CA ALA A 28 -6.34 -10.61 -5.49
C ALA A 28 -6.77 -9.47 -4.58
N PHE A 29 -8.08 -9.28 -4.44
CA PHE A 29 -8.69 -8.23 -3.63
C PHE A 29 -10.06 -8.68 -3.14
N ALA A 30 -10.57 -7.99 -2.13
CA ALA A 30 -11.93 -8.15 -1.66
C ALA A 30 -12.71 -6.84 -1.79
N VAL A 31 -13.99 -6.95 -2.13
CA VAL A 31 -14.98 -5.89 -1.94
C VAL A 31 -15.56 -6.08 -0.55
N VAL A 32 -15.45 -5.05 0.29
CA VAL A 32 -15.87 -5.06 1.69
C VAL A 32 -17.09 -4.15 1.88
N THR A 33 -18.08 -4.64 2.61
CA THR A 33 -19.29 -3.88 2.98
C THR A 33 -19.52 -3.96 4.49
N MET A 34 -19.69 -2.81 5.13
CA MET A 34 -19.94 -2.68 6.59
C MET A 34 -20.89 -1.50 6.87
N SER A 35 -21.98 -1.69 7.61
CA SER A 35 -22.85 -0.57 8.00
C SER A 35 -22.28 0.18 9.19
N SER A 36 -22.94 1.27 9.57
CA SER A 36 -22.73 2.02 10.81
C SER A 36 -23.14 1.25 12.10
N SER A 37 -23.23 -0.07 12.07
CA SER A 37 -23.53 -0.84 13.30
C SER A 37 -23.13 -2.32 13.22
N ALA A 38 -22.87 -2.85 12.03
CA ALA A 38 -22.49 -4.25 11.85
C ALA A 38 -21.63 -4.46 10.58
N PRO A 39 -20.68 -5.42 10.60
CA PRO A 39 -20.13 -5.97 9.36
C PRO A 39 -21.24 -6.65 8.56
N TRP A 40 -21.19 -6.61 7.22
CA TRP A 40 -22.18 -7.29 6.38
C TRP A 40 -21.56 -8.35 5.49
N GLY A 41 -20.34 -8.14 5.01
CA GLY A 41 -19.66 -9.19 4.28
C GLY A 41 -18.50 -8.74 3.41
N THR A 42 -17.93 -9.75 2.78
CA THR A 42 -16.83 -9.63 1.84
C THR A 42 -17.14 -10.47 0.61
N VAL A 43 -16.72 -9.98 -0.55
CA VAL A 43 -16.67 -10.76 -1.78
C VAL A 43 -15.23 -10.74 -2.28
N VAL A 44 -14.61 -11.91 -2.38
CA VAL A 44 -13.21 -12.03 -2.82
C VAL A 44 -13.16 -12.33 -4.30
N TYR A 45 -12.31 -11.61 -5.02
CA TYR A 45 -12.10 -11.78 -6.44
C TYR A 45 -10.64 -12.16 -6.74
N ASN A 46 -10.46 -12.96 -7.78
CA ASN A 46 -9.14 -13.26 -8.32
C ASN A 46 -8.66 -12.20 -9.34
N HIS A 47 -7.49 -12.41 -9.92
CA HIS A 47 -6.94 -11.48 -10.92
C HIS A 47 -7.70 -11.52 -12.27
N TYR A 48 -8.51 -12.54 -12.53
CA TYR A 48 -9.45 -12.60 -13.65
C TYR A 48 -10.81 -11.96 -13.36
N LEU A 49 -10.97 -11.31 -12.20
CA LEU A 49 -12.22 -10.69 -11.76
C LEU A 49 -13.35 -11.70 -11.52
N GLN A 50 -13.01 -12.97 -11.28
CA GLN A 50 -13.97 -14.00 -10.92
C GLN A 50 -14.14 -14.01 -9.40
N GLU A 51 -15.40 -14.07 -8.95
CA GLU A 51 -15.72 -14.31 -7.54
C GLU A 51 -15.18 -15.69 -7.12
N LEU A 52 -14.39 -15.72 -6.04
CA LEU A 52 -13.85 -16.93 -5.44
C LEU A 52 -14.65 -17.38 -4.23
N CYS A 53 -15.04 -16.42 -3.40
CA CYS A 53 -15.86 -16.67 -2.23
C CYS A 53 -16.60 -15.41 -1.79
N ARG A 54 -17.64 -15.64 -0.99
CA ARG A 54 -18.46 -14.63 -0.37
C ARG A 54 -18.73 -15.01 1.07
N GLN A 55 -18.52 -14.07 1.97
CA GLN A 55 -18.89 -14.18 3.38
C GLN A 55 -19.98 -13.16 3.68
N HIS A 56 -21.02 -13.61 4.39
CA HIS A 56 -22.07 -12.75 4.92
C HIS A 56 -22.03 -12.78 6.44
N TYR A 57 -22.08 -11.61 7.08
CA TYR A 57 -22.16 -11.46 8.52
C TYR A 57 -23.57 -10.93 8.84
N ASN A 58 -24.38 -11.69 9.58
CA ASN A 58 -25.82 -11.42 9.77
C ASN A 58 -26.07 -10.36 10.87
N ASP A 59 -27.17 -9.61 10.72
CA ASP A 59 -27.59 -8.47 11.54
C ASP A 59 -28.29 -8.87 12.86
N SER A 60 -28.73 -10.13 12.99
CA SER A 60 -29.60 -10.58 14.10
C SER A 60 -28.92 -11.45 15.16
N GLY A 61 -27.60 -11.45 15.22
CA GLY A 61 -26.89 -12.15 16.29
C GLY A 61 -25.42 -12.27 15.94
N TYR A 62 -24.59 -11.75 16.84
CA TYR A 62 -23.16 -12.02 16.88
C TYR A 62 -22.85 -13.44 16.42
N MET A 63 -21.92 -13.54 15.46
CA MET A 63 -21.26 -14.74 14.92
C MET A 63 -21.76 -15.20 13.53
N GLN A 64 -20.96 -14.86 12.52
CA GLN A 64 -20.36 -15.87 11.65
C GLN A 64 -19.03 -15.34 11.09
N GLY A 65 -18.06 -15.15 11.99
CA GLY A 65 -16.74 -14.59 11.64
C GLY A 65 -15.66 -14.69 12.71
N SER A 66 -15.84 -15.49 13.75
CA SER A 66 -14.76 -16.05 14.56
C SER A 66 -15.34 -17.11 15.50
N THR A 67 -14.82 -18.33 15.47
CA THR A 67 -15.20 -19.43 16.36
C THR A 67 -14.56 -19.28 17.74
N SER A 68 -14.82 -18.18 18.45
CA SER A 68 -14.58 -18.09 19.90
C SER A 68 -15.34 -16.91 20.49
N SER A 69 -15.55 -16.94 21.80
CA SER A 69 -16.12 -15.86 22.63
C SER A 69 -15.42 -14.50 22.51
N LEU A 70 -14.36 -14.38 21.69
CA LEU A 70 -13.66 -13.15 21.32
C LEU A 70 -14.29 -12.44 20.10
N GLY A 71 -15.24 -13.07 19.40
CA GLY A 71 -15.89 -12.51 18.20
C GLY A 71 -16.82 -11.34 18.44
N THR A 72 -17.40 -11.23 19.64
CA THR A 72 -18.20 -10.07 20.05
C THR A 72 -17.31 -8.86 20.32
N GLU A 73 -16.11 -9.07 20.84
CA GLU A 73 -15.10 -8.02 21.07
C GLU A 73 -14.43 -7.54 19.77
N PHE A 74 -14.33 -8.43 18.77
CA PHE A 74 -13.87 -8.09 17.43
C PHE A 74 -14.70 -6.98 16.79
N PHE A 75 -16.02 -6.95 16.93
CA PHE A 75 -16.81 -5.93 16.23
C PHE A 75 -16.97 -4.62 17.03
N ASN A 76 -16.95 -4.70 18.37
CA ASN A 76 -17.12 -3.52 19.23
C ASN A 76 -15.92 -2.54 19.19
N ASN A 77 -14.69 -3.01 18.97
CA ASN A 77 -13.49 -2.14 18.91
C ASN A 77 -13.11 -1.71 17.48
N TRP A 78 -13.63 -2.39 16.45
CA TRP A 78 -13.12 -2.33 15.06
C TRP A 78 -14.07 -1.67 14.08
N TYR A 79 -15.35 -1.59 14.49
CA TYR A 79 -16.37 -0.79 13.85
C TYR A 79 -15.86 0.64 13.55
N SER A 80 -15.13 1.26 14.50
CA SER A 80 -14.36 2.52 14.46
C SER A 80 -13.60 2.93 13.19
N TYR A 81 -13.32 2.00 12.28
CA TYR A 81 -12.34 2.23 11.21
C TYR A 81 -12.70 1.57 9.88
N GLY A 82 -13.73 0.72 9.85
CA GLY A 82 -14.16 -0.02 8.67
C GLY A 82 -15.54 0.38 8.17
N GLN A 83 -16.20 1.38 8.80
CA GLN A 83 -17.57 1.78 8.47
C GLN A 83 -17.69 2.21 7.01
N THR A 84 -18.85 1.94 6.42
CA THR A 84 -19.23 2.51 5.12
C THR A 84 -20.38 3.49 5.33
N ASN A 85 -20.33 4.69 4.73
CA ASN A 85 -21.42 5.67 4.76
C ASN A 85 -21.48 6.51 3.47
N SER A 86 -22.63 7.16 3.24
CA SER A 86 -23.00 7.94 2.05
C SER A 86 -21.97 8.97 1.66
N ASN A 87 -21.41 9.64 2.64
CA ASN A 87 -20.44 10.67 2.44
C ASN A 87 -19.42 10.55 3.56
N ILE A 88 -18.18 10.88 3.23
CA ILE A 88 -17.18 11.14 4.26
C ILE A 88 -17.49 12.53 4.86
N SER A 89 -18.63 12.69 5.56
CA SER A 89 -19.14 14.01 5.97
C SER A 89 -18.65 14.46 7.35
N SER A 90 -17.96 15.59 7.34
CA SER A 90 -17.76 16.67 8.33
C SER A 90 -17.28 16.40 9.76
N THR A 91 -17.34 15.19 10.33
CA THR A 91 -16.77 14.94 11.67
C THR A 91 -16.22 13.53 11.90
N ASP A 92 -16.51 12.56 11.04
CA ASP A 92 -16.21 11.17 11.33
C ASP A 92 -14.99 10.65 10.57
N THR A 93 -14.04 10.12 11.34
CA THR A 93 -12.73 9.63 10.88
C THR A 93 -12.71 8.11 10.71
N SER A 94 -13.87 7.48 10.78
CA SER A 94 -14.05 6.03 10.95
C SER A 94 -14.35 5.25 9.67
N TYR A 95 -14.42 5.95 8.54
CA TYR A 95 -14.80 5.35 7.26
C TYR A 95 -13.66 4.58 6.60
N GLY A 96 -13.94 3.35 6.18
CA GLY A 96 -12.99 2.41 5.59
C GLY A 96 -12.68 2.66 4.11
N ASP A 97 -13.55 3.39 3.40
CA ASP A 97 -13.40 3.71 1.98
C ASP A 97 -12.49 4.92 1.70
N GLY A 98 -12.06 5.64 2.74
CA GLY A 98 -11.17 6.80 2.63
C GLY A 98 -9.82 6.48 1.96
N THR A 99 -9.29 7.44 1.21
CA THR A 99 -8.09 7.27 0.36
C THR A 99 -6.82 6.86 1.10
N ALA A 100 -6.72 7.08 2.40
CA ALA A 100 -5.56 6.68 3.22
C ALA A 100 -5.79 5.40 4.04
N ARG A 101 -6.91 4.69 3.85
CA ARG A 101 -7.32 3.55 4.69
C ARG A 101 -6.78 2.21 4.19
N CYS A 102 -6.52 2.11 2.89
CA CYS A 102 -5.87 0.96 2.27
C CYS A 102 -4.45 1.33 1.80
N GLY A 103 -3.51 0.41 1.97
CA GLY A 103 -2.15 0.53 1.45
C GLY A 103 -1.49 -0.82 1.24
N HIS A 104 -0.16 -0.82 1.10
CA HIS A 104 0.64 -2.00 0.78
C HIS A 104 0.44 -3.19 1.75
N LEU A 105 0.05 -2.90 2.99
CA LEU A 105 -0.22 -3.88 4.03
C LEU A 105 -1.71 -4.17 4.22
N GLY A 106 -2.56 -3.91 3.21
CA GLY A 106 -4.02 -4.05 3.34
C GLY A 106 -4.66 -2.83 3.97
N HIS A 107 -5.78 -3.05 4.67
CA HIS A 107 -6.55 -2.00 5.30
C HIS A 107 -6.07 -1.74 6.75
N ILE A 108 -6.21 -0.50 7.22
CA ILE A 108 -5.71 -0.02 8.53
C ILE A 108 -6.30 -0.75 9.73
N ALA A 109 -7.43 -1.42 9.56
CA ALA A 109 -8.18 -2.03 10.65
C ALA A 109 -8.65 -3.46 10.35
N LEU A 110 -8.54 -3.87 9.09
CA LEU A 110 -9.10 -5.12 8.58
C LEU A 110 -8.06 -5.81 7.69
N GLY A 111 -7.72 -7.03 8.02
CA GLY A 111 -7.16 -8.00 7.09
C GLY A 111 -8.30 -8.81 6.50
N ILE A 112 -8.22 -9.12 5.22
CA ILE A 112 -9.15 -10.05 4.58
C ILE A 112 -8.36 -11.29 4.18
N GLY A 113 -8.84 -12.44 4.65
CA GLY A 113 -8.28 -13.74 4.31
C GLY A 113 -8.59 -14.12 2.85
N PRO A 114 -7.79 -15.04 2.26
CA PRO A 114 -8.08 -15.66 0.95
C PRO A 114 -9.50 -16.25 0.81
N ASP A 115 -10.09 -16.67 1.93
CA ASP A 115 -11.43 -17.26 2.07
C ASP A 115 -12.52 -16.23 2.38
N GLY A 116 -12.19 -14.94 2.37
CA GLY A 116 -13.09 -13.82 2.67
C GLY A 116 -13.28 -13.56 4.16
N SER A 117 -12.66 -14.35 5.04
CA SER A 117 -12.72 -14.10 6.48
C SER A 117 -12.17 -12.72 6.82
N MET A 118 -12.89 -11.97 7.67
CA MET A 118 -12.43 -10.68 8.18
C MET A 118 -11.58 -10.89 9.43
N ILE A 119 -10.41 -10.28 9.46
CA ILE A 119 -9.44 -10.35 10.56
C ILE A 119 -9.17 -8.93 11.07
N GLY A 120 -9.55 -8.62 12.30
CA GLY A 120 -9.38 -7.33 12.95
C GLY A 120 -7.91 -7.18 13.33
N ARG A 121 -7.37 -5.98 13.14
CA ARG A 121 -5.93 -5.72 13.38
C ARG A 121 -5.77 -4.67 14.46
N PRO A 122 -5.35 -5.00 15.70
CA PRO A 122 -5.41 -4.11 16.86
C PRO A 122 -4.90 -2.69 16.59
N SER A 123 -5.63 -1.67 17.07
CA SER A 123 -5.43 -0.25 16.78
C SER A 123 -4.79 0.26 18.05
N PRO A 124 -3.64 0.93 17.96
CA PRO A 124 -3.10 1.67 16.82
C PRO A 124 -2.17 0.91 15.86
N TYR A 125 -1.83 -0.35 16.13
CA TYR A 125 -0.69 -1.05 15.52
C TYR A 125 -0.72 -1.14 13.98
N ALA A 126 -1.87 -1.45 13.36
CA ALA A 126 -1.93 -1.56 11.90
C ALA A 126 -1.80 -0.21 11.17
N GLY A 127 -2.31 0.88 11.75
CA GLY A 127 -2.08 2.24 11.27
C GLY A 127 -0.59 2.62 11.36
N THR A 128 0.03 2.33 12.51
CA THR A 128 1.47 2.54 12.72
C THR A 128 2.32 1.71 11.74
N ALA A 129 1.92 0.48 11.44
CA ALA A 129 2.59 -0.36 10.44
C ALA A 129 2.51 0.25 9.02
N LEU A 130 1.35 0.75 8.61
CA LEU A 130 1.15 1.44 7.33
C LEU A 130 1.87 2.78 7.24
N ARG A 131 2.13 3.42 8.39
CA ARG A 131 2.99 4.61 8.49
C ARG A 131 4.47 4.25 8.30
N ASN A 132 4.91 3.13 8.87
CA ASN A 132 6.31 2.71 8.92
C ASN A 132 6.77 1.88 7.72
N VAL A 133 5.85 1.37 6.90
CA VAL A 133 6.19 0.48 5.77
C VAL A 133 6.92 1.23 4.67
N GLY A 134 8.01 0.62 4.19
CA GLY A 134 8.81 1.08 3.06
C GLY A 134 8.58 0.26 1.79
N VAL A 135 9.24 0.68 0.71
CA VAL A 135 9.04 0.09 -0.63
C VAL A 135 10.02 -1.04 -0.88
N TRP A 136 9.54 -2.15 -1.43
CA TRP A 136 10.39 -3.23 -1.95
C TRP A 136 9.94 -3.59 -3.36
N VAL A 137 10.69 -3.12 -4.36
CA VAL A 137 10.40 -3.33 -5.79
C VAL A 137 11.24 -4.46 -6.37
N ASN A 138 10.77 -5.01 -7.50
CA ASN A 138 11.32 -6.23 -8.09
C ASN A 138 11.40 -7.42 -7.11
N ASN A 139 10.51 -7.47 -6.11
CA ASN A 139 10.50 -8.37 -4.95
C ASN A 139 10.13 -9.83 -5.27
N LYS A 140 10.73 -10.40 -6.31
CA LYS A 140 10.37 -11.73 -6.84
C LYS A 140 10.58 -12.84 -5.83
N THR A 141 11.58 -12.72 -4.96
CA THR A 141 11.92 -13.76 -3.98
C THR A 141 11.02 -13.74 -2.75
N ASN A 142 10.47 -12.59 -2.37
CA ASN A 142 9.85 -12.37 -1.06
C ASN A 142 8.60 -11.48 -1.13
N LYS A 143 7.67 -11.74 -2.04
CA LYS A 143 6.45 -10.94 -2.28
C LYS A 143 5.55 -10.71 -1.05
N ASN A 144 5.67 -11.59 -0.06
CA ASN A 144 4.89 -11.59 1.18
C ASN A 144 5.59 -10.87 2.35
N LEU A 145 6.80 -10.36 2.13
CA LEU A 145 7.53 -9.55 3.08
C LEU A 145 7.43 -8.07 2.73
N ALA A 146 7.68 -7.22 3.73
CA ALA A 146 7.83 -5.80 3.57
C ALA A 146 9.00 -5.27 4.42
N LEU A 147 9.52 -4.13 3.96
CA LEU A 147 10.49 -3.33 4.69
C LEU A 147 9.76 -2.36 5.60
N PHE A 148 10.36 -2.07 6.74
CA PHE A 148 9.83 -1.13 7.72
C PHE A 148 10.93 -0.23 8.22
N MET A 149 10.59 1.03 8.44
CA MET A 149 11.45 2.01 9.09
C MET A 149 10.66 2.92 10.03
N GLU A 150 11.18 3.08 11.23
CA GLU A 150 10.68 3.96 12.28
C GLU A 150 11.88 4.53 13.03
N ASN A 151 12.11 5.84 12.93
CA ASN A 151 13.24 6.52 13.56
C ASN A 151 14.59 5.85 13.18
N GLN A 152 15.40 5.43 14.16
CA GLN A 152 16.63 4.67 13.90
C GLN A 152 16.43 3.17 13.62
N TYR A 153 15.20 2.68 13.70
CA TYR A 153 14.90 1.26 13.60
C TYR A 153 14.50 0.91 12.17
N ALA A 154 15.03 -0.21 11.69
CA ALA A 154 14.61 -0.79 10.42
C ALA A 154 14.42 -2.30 10.57
N GLY A 155 13.50 -2.85 9.80
CA GLY A 155 13.16 -4.26 9.87
C GLY A 155 12.58 -4.82 8.59
N VAL A 156 12.59 -6.16 8.52
CA VAL A 156 11.86 -6.95 7.52
C VAL A 156 10.86 -7.82 8.28
N ALA A 157 9.60 -7.80 7.83
CA ALA A 157 8.54 -8.60 8.42
C ALA A 157 7.49 -9.03 7.38
N PRO A 158 6.67 -10.06 7.67
CA PRO A 158 5.56 -10.43 6.81
C PRO A 158 4.52 -9.31 6.68
N ARG A 159 3.97 -9.11 5.47
CA ARG A 159 2.93 -8.10 5.21
C ARG A 159 1.64 -8.38 6.00
N ALA A 160 1.30 -9.66 6.15
CA ALA A 160 0.05 -10.11 6.80
C ALA A 160 0.04 -9.88 8.31
N ILE A 161 1.20 -9.99 8.95
CA ILE A 161 1.39 -9.82 10.40
C ILE A 161 2.43 -8.71 10.64
N ALA A 162 2.13 -7.55 10.06
CA ALA A 162 3.06 -6.42 10.11
C ALA A 162 3.25 -5.93 11.56
N PRO A 163 4.49 -5.58 11.95
CA PRO A 163 4.77 -5.06 13.28
C PRO A 163 4.15 -3.67 13.43
N GLY A 164 3.48 -3.43 14.55
CA GLY A 164 2.95 -2.10 14.84
C GLY A 164 4.05 -1.08 15.10
N ARG A 165 4.95 -1.39 16.04
CA ARG A 165 6.15 -0.58 16.33
C ARG A 165 7.40 -1.40 16.06
N LEU A 166 8.46 -0.74 15.59
CA LEU A 166 9.80 -1.34 15.50
C LEU A 166 10.59 -1.18 16.80
N THR A 167 10.04 -0.45 17.78
CA THR A 167 10.62 -0.21 19.08
C THR A 167 10.01 -1.17 20.12
N GLY A 168 10.78 -2.15 20.59
CA GLY A 168 10.38 -3.07 21.68
C GLY A 168 10.19 -4.53 21.26
N THR A 169 9.61 -5.33 22.16
CA THR A 169 9.30 -6.77 22.00
C THR A 169 8.00 -7.03 21.22
N GLU A 170 7.29 -5.99 20.79
CA GLU A 170 5.93 -6.07 20.23
C GLU A 170 5.86 -6.48 18.74
N GLY A 171 7.00 -6.74 18.08
CA GLY A 171 7.06 -6.98 16.63
C GLY A 171 7.61 -8.34 16.22
N TRP A 172 6.87 -9.06 15.38
CA TRP A 172 7.38 -10.24 14.65
C TRP A 172 8.31 -9.80 13.51
N HIS A 173 9.56 -9.49 13.86
CA HIS A 173 10.59 -9.14 12.88
C HIS A 173 11.38 -10.37 12.45
N LEU A 174 11.51 -10.58 11.14
CA LEU A 174 12.44 -11.57 10.60
C LEU A 174 13.88 -11.08 10.67
N ALA A 175 14.09 -9.79 10.39
CA ALA A 175 15.35 -9.09 10.61
C ALA A 175 15.08 -7.70 11.18
N TRP A 176 16.00 -7.21 12.01
CA TRP A 176 15.85 -5.95 12.71
C TRP A 176 17.21 -5.37 13.09
N THR A 177 17.32 -4.04 13.02
CA THR A 177 18.44 -3.29 13.56
C THR A 177 17.97 -2.00 14.21
N ASN A 178 18.57 -1.64 15.34
CA ASN A 178 18.37 -0.39 16.06
C ASN A 178 19.64 0.48 16.13
N THR A 179 20.78 -0.06 15.72
CA THR A 179 22.10 0.56 15.90
C THR A 179 22.87 0.70 14.60
N LYS A 180 22.70 -0.19 13.61
CA LYS A 180 23.50 -0.18 12.38
C LYS A 180 23.43 1.19 11.72
N PHE A 181 22.23 1.64 11.37
CA PHE A 181 22.05 2.93 10.72
C PHE A 181 22.51 4.06 11.64
N TYR A 182 21.94 4.16 12.84
CA TYR A 182 22.26 5.19 13.84
C TYR A 182 23.76 5.41 14.06
N ALA A 183 24.50 4.35 14.39
CA ALA A 183 25.90 4.42 14.80
C ALA A 183 26.85 4.74 13.64
N GLN A 184 26.51 4.34 12.41
CA GLN A 184 27.42 4.50 11.26
C GLN A 184 27.30 5.84 10.58
N ASN A 185 26.13 6.46 10.64
CA ASN A 185 25.82 7.66 9.86
C ASN A 185 25.44 8.86 10.74
N ASN A 186 25.46 8.67 12.08
CA ASN A 186 24.94 9.63 13.04
C ASN A 186 23.51 10.08 12.68
N PHE A 187 22.66 9.12 12.27
CA PHE A 187 21.29 9.45 11.91
C PHE A 187 20.61 10.13 13.10
N GLY A 188 19.83 11.17 12.83
CA GLY A 188 18.98 11.78 13.84
C GLY A 188 18.05 10.73 14.46
N THR A 189 18.00 10.70 15.80
CA THR A 189 17.26 9.72 16.62
C THR A 189 15.74 9.74 16.39
N TYR A 190 15.20 10.77 15.75
CA TYR A 190 13.77 10.95 15.59
C TYR A 190 13.42 11.38 14.16
N ASN A 191 12.16 11.14 13.78
CA ASN A 191 11.50 11.72 12.60
C ASN A 191 11.83 11.01 11.28
N LYS A 192 11.62 9.70 11.20
CA LYS A 192 11.65 8.93 9.93
C LYS A 192 10.60 7.81 9.98
N TYR A 193 9.59 7.85 9.12
CA TYR A 193 8.57 6.80 9.03
C TYR A 193 8.36 6.37 7.57
N GLY A 194 8.59 5.09 7.28
CA GLY A 194 8.44 4.53 5.92
C GLY A 194 9.51 4.98 4.91
N MET A 195 10.48 5.78 5.34
CA MET A 195 11.51 6.43 4.51
C MET A 195 12.65 5.49 4.06
N ILE A 196 12.30 4.26 3.69
CA ILE A 196 13.21 3.22 3.22
C ILE A 196 12.67 2.58 1.94
N GLY A 197 13.56 2.28 1.00
CA GLY A 197 13.23 1.62 -0.26
C GLY A 197 14.32 0.64 -0.66
N TYR A 198 13.95 -0.53 -1.19
CA TYR A 198 14.88 -1.52 -1.72
C TYR A 198 14.49 -1.97 -3.12
N ASN A 199 15.46 -1.97 -4.03
CA ASN A 199 15.34 -2.59 -5.34
C ASN A 199 16.15 -3.89 -5.35
N GLU A 200 15.45 -5.03 -5.33
CA GLU A 200 16.05 -6.36 -5.29
C GLU A 200 16.82 -6.69 -6.57
N LYS A 201 16.38 -6.18 -7.72
CA LYS A 201 17.02 -6.44 -9.01
C LYS A 201 18.41 -5.83 -9.09
N THR A 202 18.58 -4.63 -8.55
CA THR A 202 19.86 -3.89 -8.58
C THR A 202 20.65 -4.02 -7.27
N GLY A 203 20.06 -4.61 -6.22
CA GLY A 203 20.67 -4.66 -4.89
C GLY A 203 20.85 -3.27 -4.29
N THR A 204 19.91 -2.36 -4.52
CA THR A 204 20.02 -0.96 -4.08
C THR A 204 19.08 -0.70 -2.92
N LEU A 205 19.62 -0.38 -1.74
CA LEU A 205 18.87 0.04 -0.56
C LEU A 205 19.02 1.55 -0.37
N VAL A 206 17.90 2.26 -0.25
CA VAL A 206 17.86 3.71 -0.09
C VAL A 206 17.13 4.06 1.20
N ILE A 207 17.71 5.01 1.95
CA ILE A 207 17.09 5.60 3.13
C ILE A 207 17.08 7.11 2.94
N ASN A 208 15.95 7.76 3.21
CA ASN A 208 15.87 9.21 3.24
C ASN A 208 15.77 9.72 4.67
N GLU A 209 16.72 10.55 5.06
CA GLU A 209 16.84 11.11 6.38
C GLU A 209 16.45 12.57 6.44
N ASN A 210 15.71 12.95 7.49
CA ASN A 210 15.72 14.32 8.00
C ASN A 210 16.91 14.53 8.94
N LYS A 211 17.84 15.41 8.58
CA LYS A 211 19.09 15.58 9.33
C LYS A 211 18.88 16.35 10.64
N ASN A 212 18.10 17.43 10.58
CA ASN A 212 18.11 18.47 11.61
C ASN A 212 16.69 18.88 12.08
N GLY A 213 15.66 18.09 11.79
CA GLY A 213 14.26 18.42 12.10
C GLY A 213 13.67 19.54 11.24
N GLY A 214 14.32 19.91 10.15
CA GLY A 214 13.90 20.95 9.22
C GLY A 214 13.84 20.42 7.79
N THR A 215 14.06 21.30 6.80
CA THR A 215 14.04 20.94 5.37
C THR A 215 15.33 20.28 4.88
N SER A 216 16.37 20.20 5.71
CA SER A 216 17.63 19.56 5.32
C SER A 216 17.51 18.03 5.41
N MET A 217 17.62 17.39 4.25
CA MET A 217 17.45 15.97 4.07
C MET A 217 18.74 15.32 3.55
N ARG A 218 18.86 14.00 3.71
CA ARG A 218 19.97 13.19 3.17
C ARG A 218 19.47 11.88 2.60
N LEU A 219 19.82 11.60 1.36
CA LEU A 219 19.70 10.27 0.77
C LEU A 219 20.93 9.44 1.16
N HIS A 220 20.72 8.26 1.73
CA HIS A 220 21.73 7.23 1.90
C HIS A 220 21.44 6.14 0.87
N VAL A 221 22.44 5.77 0.08
CA VAL A 221 22.29 4.75 -0.96
C VAL A 221 23.37 3.70 -0.77
N TYR A 222 22.93 2.48 -0.45
CA TYR A 222 23.77 1.31 -0.36
C TYR A 222 23.62 0.48 -1.63
N SER A 223 24.74 0.15 -2.27
CA SER A 223 24.78 -0.70 -3.46
C SER A 223 25.20 -2.13 -3.10
N ASN A 224 24.91 -3.09 -3.96
CA ASN A 224 25.25 -4.50 -3.79
C ASN A 224 24.67 -5.15 -2.52
N VAL A 225 23.52 -4.65 -2.05
CA VAL A 225 22.79 -5.27 -0.94
C VAL A 225 22.15 -6.57 -1.46
N PRO A 226 22.56 -7.74 -0.94
CA PRO A 226 22.06 -9.02 -1.44
C PRO A 226 20.55 -9.14 -1.20
N PRO A 227 19.81 -9.93 -2.01
CA PRO A 227 18.42 -10.26 -1.70
C PRO A 227 18.27 -10.84 -0.30
N PHE A 228 17.17 -10.53 0.36
CA PHE A 228 16.89 -11.06 1.70
C PHE A 228 16.65 -12.58 1.64
N ASP A 229 17.43 -13.34 2.39
CA ASP A 229 17.25 -14.79 2.51
C ASP A 229 16.44 -15.12 3.77
N ILE A 230 15.20 -15.56 3.57
CA ILE A 230 14.32 -15.99 4.66
C ILE A 230 14.81 -17.28 5.34
N SER A 231 15.63 -18.09 4.67
CA SER A 231 16.18 -19.34 5.20
C SER A 231 17.46 -19.15 6.03
N ALA A 232 18.07 -17.96 5.98
CA ALA A 232 19.31 -17.67 6.68
C ALA A 232 19.18 -17.87 8.20
N SER A 233 20.19 -18.50 8.82
CA SER A 233 20.25 -18.75 10.26
C SER A 233 20.39 -17.45 11.09
N ASN A 234 21.03 -16.42 10.53
CA ASN A 234 21.14 -15.10 11.12
C ASN A 234 20.62 -14.02 10.16
N ARG A 235 19.30 -13.83 10.12
CA ARG A 235 18.64 -12.84 9.25
C ARG A 235 19.01 -11.39 9.59
N ARG A 236 19.41 -11.09 10.83
CA ARG A 236 19.89 -9.74 11.23
C ARG A 236 21.16 -9.34 10.49
N ALA A 237 21.93 -10.32 10.00
CA ALA A 237 23.11 -10.07 9.17
C ALA A 237 22.80 -9.26 7.91
N TRP A 238 21.56 -9.31 7.38
CA TRP A 238 21.17 -8.54 6.20
C TRP A 238 21.37 -7.04 6.38
N PHE A 239 20.96 -6.50 7.54
CA PHE A 239 21.25 -5.11 7.90
C PHE A 239 22.69 -4.95 8.42
N ASN A 240 23.18 -5.86 9.25
CA ASN A 240 24.47 -5.67 9.91
C ASN A 240 25.66 -5.70 8.95
N ASN A 241 25.53 -6.40 7.82
CA ASN A 241 26.59 -6.58 6.83
C ASN A 241 26.48 -5.63 5.63
N LEU A 242 25.69 -4.55 5.72
CA LEU A 242 25.74 -3.49 4.72
C LEU A 242 27.19 -2.97 4.60
N ASP A 243 27.67 -2.92 3.36
CA ASP A 243 29.05 -2.56 3.00
C ASP A 243 29.19 -1.04 2.89
N GLU A 244 29.90 -0.44 3.84
CA GLU A 244 30.14 1.01 3.88
C GLU A 244 30.99 1.50 2.73
N THR A 245 31.80 0.65 2.09
CA THR A 245 32.56 1.04 0.90
C THR A 245 31.67 1.17 -0.33
N LYS A 246 30.43 0.66 -0.26
CA LYS A 246 29.38 0.75 -1.29
C LYS A 246 28.24 1.68 -0.87
N HIS A 247 28.47 2.49 0.15
CA HIS A 247 27.56 3.53 0.61
C HIS A 247 27.96 4.89 0.03
N ILE A 248 26.97 5.60 -0.50
CA ILE A 248 27.09 7.01 -0.86
C ILE A 248 25.96 7.80 -0.19
N PHE A 249 26.18 9.11 0.02
CA PHE A 249 25.13 10.00 0.47
C PHE A 249 25.00 11.24 -0.41
N TYR A 250 23.79 11.79 -0.45
CA TYR A 250 23.48 13.05 -1.13
C TYR A 250 22.59 13.93 -0.24
N ASP A 251 23.13 15.08 0.13
CA ASP A 251 22.38 16.11 0.87
C ASP A 251 21.45 16.88 -0.08
N TRP A 252 20.23 17.12 0.37
CA TRP A 252 19.24 17.89 -0.40
C TRP A 252 18.32 18.69 0.51
N THR A 253 17.62 19.66 -0.08
CA THR A 253 16.64 20.49 0.64
C THR A 253 15.24 20.12 0.18
N ALA A 254 14.39 19.70 1.11
CA ALA A 254 12.99 19.41 0.86
C ALA A 254 12.18 20.69 0.68
N ASN A 255 11.26 20.65 -0.28
CA ASN A 255 10.15 21.60 -0.32
C ASN A 255 9.21 21.31 0.85
N SER A 256 8.75 22.37 1.52
CA SER A 256 7.77 22.34 2.61
C SER A 256 6.93 23.62 2.58
N ALA A 257 5.66 23.50 2.95
CA ALA A 257 4.71 24.60 3.13
C ALA A 257 4.43 24.89 4.63
N GLY A 258 5.26 24.38 5.53
CA GLY A 258 5.19 24.64 6.98
C GLY A 258 4.59 23.50 7.83
N TYR A 259 4.23 22.36 7.23
CA TYR A 259 3.80 21.15 7.92
C TYR A 259 4.94 20.13 8.02
N ALA A 260 5.05 19.50 9.19
CA ALA A 260 6.21 18.70 9.52
C ALA A 260 6.19 17.28 8.90
N GLU A 261 5.02 16.65 8.66
CA GLU A 261 4.93 15.28 8.11
C GLU A 261 5.78 15.07 6.86
N SER A 262 5.77 16.02 5.93
CA SER A 262 6.51 15.92 4.68
C SER A 262 8.02 15.81 4.90
N LEU A 263 8.51 16.21 6.07
CA LEU A 263 9.92 16.24 6.40
C LEU A 263 10.37 14.94 7.04
N TYR A 264 9.47 14.06 7.46
CA TYR A 264 9.84 12.84 8.19
C TYR A 264 9.08 11.60 7.76
N ARG A 265 8.17 11.72 6.79
CA ARG A 265 7.45 10.61 6.19
C ARG A 265 7.45 10.74 4.67
N GLY A 266 7.63 9.61 4.00
CA GLY A 266 7.62 9.56 2.55
C GLY A 266 7.85 8.16 2.02
N ILE A 267 7.53 7.99 0.74
CA ILE A 267 7.60 6.72 0.04
C ILE A 267 8.83 6.76 -0.87
N VAL A 268 9.87 6.02 -0.50
CA VAL A 268 11.18 6.02 -1.18
C VAL A 268 11.25 4.89 -2.20
N ILE A 269 11.43 5.20 -3.48
CA ILE A 269 11.34 4.25 -4.60
C ILE A 269 12.66 4.25 -5.38
N PRO A 270 13.57 3.29 -5.12
CA PRO A 270 14.74 3.08 -5.97
C PRO A 270 14.37 2.40 -7.29
N CYS A 271 14.84 2.95 -8.41
CA CYS A 271 14.57 2.46 -9.77
C CYS A 271 15.76 1.68 -10.37
N ASP A 272 15.50 0.92 -11.41
CA ASP A 272 16.47 0.02 -12.04
C ASP A 272 17.64 0.76 -12.71
N ASP A 273 17.39 1.99 -13.17
CA ASP A 273 18.38 2.84 -13.83
C ASP A 273 19.13 3.75 -12.85
N GLY A 274 18.98 3.49 -11.55
CA GLY A 274 19.61 4.24 -10.47
C GLY A 274 18.87 5.53 -10.10
N LYS A 275 17.78 5.90 -10.79
CA LYS A 275 16.94 7.01 -10.28
C LYS A 275 16.33 6.65 -8.94
N ILE A 276 16.09 7.67 -8.12
CA ILE A 276 15.36 7.54 -6.86
C ILE A 276 14.20 8.51 -6.90
N LEU A 277 13.01 8.05 -6.56
CA LEU A 277 11.84 8.91 -6.40
C LEU A 277 11.40 8.89 -4.94
N ILE A 278 10.96 10.04 -4.43
CA ILE A 278 10.36 10.15 -3.11
C ILE A 278 9.04 10.86 -3.24
N VAL A 279 7.96 10.22 -2.78
CA VAL A 279 6.63 10.84 -2.70
C VAL A 279 6.30 11.19 -1.26
N ARG A 280 5.87 12.44 -1.02
CA ARG A 280 5.63 13.00 0.32
C ARG A 280 4.28 13.72 0.35
N MET A 281 3.66 13.74 1.52
CA MET A 281 2.45 14.52 1.80
C MET A 281 2.82 15.76 2.59
N GLU A 282 2.35 16.92 2.13
CA GLU A 282 2.25 18.13 2.94
C GLU A 282 0.77 18.36 3.23
N PRO A 283 0.30 18.08 4.46
CA PRO A 283 -1.10 18.27 4.82
C PRO A 283 -1.62 19.65 4.43
N SER A 284 -2.86 19.68 3.94
CA SER A 284 -3.56 20.88 3.49
C SER A 284 -2.97 21.63 2.29
N ASN A 285 -1.89 21.13 1.67
CA ASN A 285 -1.17 21.85 0.63
C ASN A 285 -0.90 21.00 -0.62
N TYR A 286 -0.08 19.94 -0.50
CA TYR A 286 0.47 19.26 -1.67
C TYR A 286 0.68 17.75 -1.47
N CYS A 287 0.48 16.99 -2.55
CA CYS A 287 1.21 15.73 -2.78
C CYS A 287 2.46 16.09 -3.58
N MET A 288 3.63 15.67 -3.11
CA MET A 288 4.90 16.09 -3.70
C MET A 288 5.69 14.88 -4.16
N LEU A 289 6.29 14.99 -5.36
CA LEU A 289 7.25 14.01 -5.87
C LEU A 289 8.59 14.70 -6.14
N ASP A 290 9.63 14.16 -5.51
CA ASP A 290 11.02 14.53 -5.71
C ASP A 290 11.73 13.41 -6.48
N ARG A 291 12.36 13.72 -7.62
CA ARG A 291 13.14 12.75 -8.42
C ARG A 291 14.61 13.11 -8.43
N PHE A 292 15.45 12.12 -8.19
CA PHE A 292 16.90 12.21 -8.15
C PHE A 292 17.49 11.35 -9.25
N THR A 293 18.26 11.97 -10.15
CA THR A 293 18.90 11.30 -11.27
C THR A 293 20.41 11.18 -11.02
N PRO A 294 21.02 10.00 -11.17
CA PRO A 294 22.47 9.85 -11.05
C PRO A 294 23.21 10.80 -11.99
N ASN A 295 24.24 11.49 -11.50
CA ASN A 295 25.00 12.47 -12.27
C ASN A 295 26.30 11.92 -12.88
N GLY A 296 26.57 10.62 -12.73
CA GLY A 296 27.78 9.95 -13.23
C GLY A 296 29.03 10.12 -12.37
N SER A 297 29.06 11.07 -11.43
CA SER A 297 30.20 11.36 -10.53
C SER A 297 30.03 10.81 -9.12
N GLY A 298 29.18 9.78 -8.95
CA GLY A 298 28.85 9.20 -7.64
C GLY A 298 27.86 10.03 -6.81
N GLY A 299 27.14 10.98 -7.44
CA GLY A 299 26.10 11.78 -6.78
C GLY A 299 24.79 11.82 -7.57
N TYR A 300 23.88 12.69 -7.12
CA TYR A 300 22.56 12.87 -7.72
C TYR A 300 22.31 14.33 -8.10
N THR A 301 21.47 14.52 -9.12
CA THR A 301 20.82 15.79 -9.41
C THR A 301 19.35 15.66 -9.08
N LYS A 302 18.87 16.48 -8.15
CA LYS A 302 17.45 16.60 -7.84
C LYS A 302 16.75 17.46 -8.89
N GLU A 303 15.65 16.96 -9.42
CA GLU A 303 14.76 17.73 -10.30
C GLU A 303 13.84 18.67 -9.50
N ALA A 304 13.20 19.62 -10.19
CA ALA A 304 12.13 20.42 -9.60
C ALA A 304 11.04 19.48 -9.04
N THR A 305 10.60 19.75 -7.81
CA THR A 305 9.53 18.98 -7.15
C THR A 305 8.25 19.14 -7.94
N HIS A 306 7.61 18.01 -8.27
CA HIS A 306 6.27 18.02 -8.85
C HIS A 306 5.26 18.06 -7.71
N THR A 307 4.36 19.04 -7.72
CA THR A 307 3.31 19.18 -6.71
C THR A 307 1.93 18.99 -7.32
N LEU A 308 1.09 18.18 -6.68
CA LEU A 308 -0.34 18.12 -6.93
C LEU A 308 -1.04 18.82 -5.76
N SER A 309 -1.81 19.85 -6.05
CA SER A 309 -2.47 20.65 -5.00
C SER A 309 -3.57 19.86 -4.31
N THR A 310 -3.59 19.92 -2.99
CA THR A 310 -4.73 19.51 -2.17
C THR A 310 -5.40 20.72 -1.56
N THR A 311 -6.55 20.50 -0.94
CA THR A 311 -7.11 21.44 0.03
C THR A 311 -7.03 20.78 1.41
N THR A 312 -7.95 21.07 2.33
CA THR A 312 -7.79 20.65 3.72
C THR A 312 -7.74 19.14 3.89
N THR A 313 -6.59 18.63 4.29
CA THR A 313 -6.30 17.20 4.49
C THR A 313 -5.60 16.99 5.81
N TYR A 314 -5.81 15.82 6.42
CA TYR A 314 -5.15 15.46 7.67
C TYR A 314 -3.88 14.67 7.42
N GLY A 315 -2.81 15.09 8.09
CA GLY A 315 -1.58 14.35 8.19
C GLY A 315 -1.57 13.35 9.33
N MET A 316 -0.45 12.64 9.48
CA MET A 316 -0.27 11.67 10.56
C MET A 316 -0.27 12.29 11.96
N GLU A 317 0.01 13.60 12.09
CA GLU A 317 -0.08 14.33 13.35
C GLU A 317 -1.49 14.27 13.96
N SER A 318 -2.51 14.11 13.11
CA SER A 318 -3.89 13.93 13.57
C SER A 318 -4.20 12.48 13.97
N ALA A 319 -3.55 11.50 13.33
CA ALA A 319 -3.52 10.07 13.70
C ALA A 319 -2.74 9.24 12.65
N ASP A 320 -2.11 8.13 13.06
CA ASP A 320 -1.37 7.20 12.18
C ASP A 320 -2.20 6.66 10.98
N ARG A 321 -3.53 6.65 11.10
CA ARG A 321 -4.47 6.27 10.04
C ARG A 321 -4.52 7.24 8.85
N ASN A 322 -3.91 8.41 8.97
CA ASN A 322 -3.90 9.44 7.93
C ASN A 322 -2.54 9.47 7.19
N GLY A 323 -2.39 10.41 6.25
CA GLY A 323 -1.16 10.60 5.50
C GLY A 323 -1.06 9.78 4.20
N ILE A 324 0.10 9.85 3.56
CA ILE A 324 0.37 9.17 2.28
C ILE A 324 0.33 7.63 2.39
N ARG A 325 -0.10 6.97 1.31
CA ARG A 325 -0.13 5.51 1.14
C ARG A 325 0.46 5.13 -0.22
N PHE A 326 0.74 3.84 -0.39
CA PHE A 326 1.15 3.29 -1.68
C PHE A 326 0.70 1.84 -1.84
N GLN A 327 0.70 1.39 -3.09
CA GLN A 327 0.68 -0.02 -3.47
C GLN A 327 1.85 -0.32 -4.41
N ILE A 328 2.26 -1.58 -4.45
CA ILE A 328 3.22 -2.11 -5.41
C ILE A 328 2.46 -3.14 -6.27
N SER A 329 2.68 -3.08 -7.57
CA SER A 329 2.19 -4.10 -8.52
C SER A 329 2.74 -5.49 -8.18
N ASN A 330 2.04 -6.54 -8.61
CA ASN A 330 2.39 -7.92 -8.24
C ASN A 330 3.70 -8.41 -8.85
N ASP A 331 4.15 -7.81 -9.96
CA ASP A 331 5.44 -8.05 -10.58
C ASP A 331 6.56 -7.14 -10.04
N GLY A 332 6.21 -6.19 -9.17
CA GLY A 332 7.14 -5.27 -8.53
C GLY A 332 7.70 -4.17 -9.45
N LYS A 333 7.12 -3.96 -10.65
CA LYS A 333 7.65 -3.00 -11.65
C LYS A 333 7.00 -1.63 -11.63
N TYR A 334 5.93 -1.48 -10.86
CA TYR A 334 5.18 -0.24 -10.71
C TYR A 334 4.81 0.02 -9.26
N VAL A 335 4.88 1.28 -8.86
CA VAL A 335 4.46 1.77 -7.55
C VAL A 335 3.44 2.88 -7.77
N ILE A 336 2.29 2.79 -7.11
CA ILE A 336 1.29 3.85 -7.08
C ILE A 336 1.27 4.45 -5.68
N CYS A 337 1.53 5.74 -5.57
CA CYS A 337 1.52 6.49 -4.32
C CYS A 337 0.32 7.44 -4.34
N TYR A 338 -0.38 7.54 -3.22
CA TYR A 338 -1.59 8.35 -3.15
C TYR A 338 -1.84 8.91 -1.75
N GLN A 339 -2.50 10.06 -1.71
CA GLN A 339 -3.03 10.67 -0.48
C GLN A 339 -4.43 11.23 -0.74
N PRO A 340 -5.23 11.52 0.31
CA PRO A 340 -6.49 12.24 0.16
C PRO A 340 -6.30 13.64 -0.46
N TYR A 341 -7.30 14.11 -1.19
CA TYR A 341 -7.38 15.49 -1.69
C TYR A 341 -8.08 16.43 -0.68
N TYR A 342 -9.07 15.90 0.04
CA TYR A 342 -9.94 16.62 0.97
C TYR A 342 -10.03 15.91 2.33
N TYR A 343 -10.76 16.52 3.27
CA TYR A 343 -10.94 16.05 4.63
C TYR A 343 -11.35 14.58 4.69
N TYR A 344 -11.00 13.94 5.80
CA TYR A 344 -11.47 12.61 6.19
C TYR A 344 -11.18 11.46 5.21
N GLY A 345 -10.38 11.71 4.16
CA GLY A 345 -10.01 10.70 3.17
C GLY A 345 -10.68 10.88 1.81
N ALA A 346 -11.40 11.97 1.56
CA ALA A 346 -12.06 12.22 0.28
C ALA A 346 -11.07 12.65 -0.83
N GLY A 347 -11.39 12.25 -2.06
CA GLY A 347 -10.59 12.45 -3.26
C GLY A 347 -9.22 11.80 -3.19
N ALA A 348 -8.40 11.96 -4.22
CA ALA A 348 -7.05 11.42 -4.22
C ALA A 348 -6.09 12.19 -5.12
N GLU A 349 -4.90 12.43 -4.62
CA GLU A 349 -3.76 12.87 -5.41
C GLU A 349 -2.81 11.69 -5.61
N VAL A 350 -2.51 11.36 -6.87
CA VAL A 350 -1.91 10.08 -7.24
C VAL A 350 -0.67 10.29 -8.11
N PHE A 351 0.42 9.64 -7.75
CA PHE A 351 1.57 9.42 -8.62
C PHE A 351 1.70 7.93 -8.94
N LEU A 352 1.82 7.61 -10.23
CA LEU A 352 2.16 6.28 -10.72
C LEU A 352 3.60 6.30 -11.23
N ILE A 353 4.46 5.44 -10.70
CA ILE A 353 5.90 5.36 -11.00
C ILE A 353 6.22 4.03 -11.66
N ARG A 354 6.96 4.07 -12.77
CA ARG A 354 7.57 2.91 -13.42
C ARG A 354 8.99 2.69 -12.90
N VAL A 355 9.24 1.52 -12.32
CA VAL A 355 10.50 1.18 -11.64
C VAL A 355 11.66 1.03 -12.63
N SER A 356 11.41 0.65 -13.88
CA SER A 356 12.48 0.38 -14.84
C SER A 356 13.33 1.60 -15.21
N ASP A 357 12.77 2.81 -15.13
CA ASP A 357 13.43 4.04 -15.61
C ASP A 357 13.06 5.32 -14.83
N GLY A 358 12.31 5.19 -13.73
CA GLY A 358 11.87 6.31 -12.91
C GLY A 358 10.94 7.28 -13.62
N LYS A 359 10.33 6.86 -14.75
CA LYS A 359 9.26 7.60 -15.42
C LYS A 359 8.03 7.58 -14.52
N TYR A 360 7.33 8.71 -14.43
CA TYR A 360 6.09 8.77 -13.67
C TYR A 360 4.99 9.52 -14.42
N ALA A 361 3.75 9.23 -14.05
CA ALA A 361 2.55 9.94 -14.47
C ALA A 361 1.72 10.28 -13.23
N PHE A 362 0.77 11.20 -13.35
CA PHE A 362 -0.04 11.65 -12.22
C PHE A 362 -1.53 11.75 -12.58
N LEU A 363 -2.37 11.72 -11.55
CA LEU A 363 -3.83 11.82 -11.64
C LEU A 363 -4.37 12.52 -10.41
N GLN A 364 -5.36 13.39 -10.59
CA GLN A 364 -6.04 14.10 -9.51
C GLN A 364 -7.53 13.76 -9.51
N TYR A 365 -8.03 13.27 -8.38
CA TYR A 365 -9.44 13.12 -8.07
C TYR A 365 -9.83 14.19 -7.05
N GLN A 366 -10.14 15.40 -7.53
CA GLN A 366 -10.48 16.56 -6.70
C GLN A 366 -11.92 16.50 -6.19
N ASP A 367 -12.18 15.49 -5.36
CA ASP A 367 -13.49 15.12 -4.85
C ASP A 367 -13.54 15.41 -3.33
N SER A 368 -14.55 16.15 -2.88
CA SER A 368 -14.74 16.49 -1.46
C SER A 368 -15.69 15.54 -0.72
N SER A 369 -16.26 14.56 -1.43
CA SER A 369 -17.33 13.70 -0.90
C SER A 369 -16.88 12.24 -0.71
N TYR A 370 -16.10 11.70 -1.65
CA TYR A 370 -15.84 10.26 -1.71
C TYR A 370 -14.35 9.90 -1.72
N GLY A 371 -13.99 8.86 -0.96
CA GLY A 371 -12.64 8.31 -0.93
C GLY A 371 -12.32 7.41 -2.13
N ARG A 372 -11.04 7.05 -2.27
CA ARG A 372 -10.51 6.21 -3.34
C ARG A 372 -9.67 5.08 -2.78
N SER A 373 -10.06 3.83 -3.03
CA SER A 373 -9.26 2.68 -2.62
C SER A 373 -8.55 2.04 -3.82
N PHE A 374 -7.31 1.58 -3.61
CA PHE A 374 -6.46 1.02 -4.67
C PHE A 374 -6.00 -0.39 -4.31
N ALA A 375 -6.02 -1.28 -5.31
CA ALA A 375 -5.52 -2.65 -5.17
C ALA A 375 -4.75 -3.09 -6.43
N PRO A 376 -3.63 -3.82 -6.31
CA PRO A 376 -2.94 -4.38 -7.47
C PRO A 376 -3.75 -5.52 -8.11
N ILE A 377 -3.75 -5.58 -9.43
CA ILE A 377 -4.42 -6.60 -10.23
C ILE A 377 -3.49 -7.05 -11.36
N ARG A 378 -3.59 -8.32 -11.79
CA ARG A 378 -2.69 -8.90 -12.80
C ARG A 378 -1.22 -8.71 -12.40
N ASP A 379 -0.31 -8.74 -13.37
CA ASP A 379 1.12 -8.50 -13.13
C ASP A 379 1.39 -7.08 -12.63
N SER A 380 1.02 -6.09 -13.43
CA SER A 380 1.53 -4.72 -13.33
C SER A 380 0.50 -3.67 -12.96
N ASP A 381 -0.79 -4.02 -12.95
CA ASP A 381 -1.86 -3.05 -13.00
C ASP A 381 -2.50 -2.79 -11.64
N PHE A 382 -3.34 -1.76 -11.60
CA PHE A 382 -4.09 -1.39 -10.40
C PHE A 382 -5.56 -1.20 -10.74
N MET A 383 -6.40 -1.49 -9.77
CA MET A 383 -7.78 -1.04 -9.76
C MET A 383 -7.92 0.11 -8.79
N VAL A 384 -8.88 0.97 -9.10
CA VAL A 384 -9.31 2.05 -8.22
C VAL A 384 -10.82 1.96 -8.03
N SER A 385 -11.28 2.15 -6.81
CA SER A 385 -12.70 2.21 -6.49
C SER A 385 -13.09 3.50 -5.82
N TYR A 386 -14.36 3.85 -5.92
CA TYR A 386 -15.06 4.76 -5.00
C TYR A 386 -16.50 4.29 -4.84
N SER A 387 -17.22 4.86 -3.88
CA SER A 387 -18.62 4.51 -3.67
C SER A 387 -19.47 5.75 -3.36
N PRO A 388 -20.12 6.34 -4.37
CA PRO A 388 -21.01 7.47 -4.17
C PRO A 388 -22.34 7.06 -3.52
N ASN A 389 -23.03 8.01 -2.88
CA ASN A 389 -24.34 7.73 -2.30
C ASN A 389 -25.35 7.35 -3.38
N SER A 390 -26.00 6.21 -3.20
CA SER A 390 -27.34 6.02 -3.75
C SER A 390 -28.21 5.18 -2.81
N ASP A 391 -29.06 5.84 -2.03
CA ASP A 391 -30.14 5.26 -1.19
C ASP A 391 -31.15 4.39 -1.99
N SER A 392 -30.90 4.16 -3.27
CA SER A 392 -31.68 3.34 -4.21
C SER A 392 -30.85 2.82 -5.40
N GLY A 393 -29.50 2.80 -5.31
CA GLY A 393 -28.64 2.55 -6.47
C GLY A 393 -27.40 1.68 -6.24
N TYR A 394 -26.48 1.85 -7.18
CA TYR A 394 -25.35 1.01 -7.58
C TYR A 394 -24.36 0.68 -6.45
N GLY A 395 -23.82 -0.55 -6.46
CA GLY A 395 -22.74 -1.02 -5.57
C GLY A 395 -21.40 -0.29 -5.78
N ILE A 396 -20.29 -1.02 -5.85
CA ILE A 396 -18.96 -0.39 -5.98
C ILE A 396 -18.73 0.18 -7.39
N TYR A 397 -18.19 1.39 -7.47
CA TYR A 397 -17.74 1.99 -8.73
C TYR A 397 -16.27 1.69 -8.89
N MET A 398 -15.88 1.08 -10.02
CA MET A 398 -14.51 0.66 -10.26
C MET A 398 -13.98 1.10 -11.61
N SER A 399 -12.68 1.41 -11.63
CA SER A 399 -11.90 1.62 -12.84
C SER A 399 -10.57 0.87 -12.75
N HIS A 400 -9.91 0.75 -13.89
CA HIS A 400 -8.66 0.03 -14.07
C HIS A 400 -7.60 0.99 -14.59
N ILE A 401 -6.42 0.92 -13.98
CA ILE A 401 -5.23 1.64 -14.39
C ILE A 401 -4.34 0.62 -15.11
N ASP A 402 -4.46 0.56 -16.44
CA ASP A 402 -3.54 -0.17 -17.30
C ASP A 402 -2.21 0.58 -17.37
N THR A 403 -1.24 0.09 -16.62
CA THR A 403 0.07 0.73 -16.50
C THR A 403 0.83 0.74 -17.81
N ARG A 404 0.66 -0.31 -18.64
CA ARG A 404 1.31 -0.39 -19.95
C ARG A 404 0.76 0.69 -20.88
N THR A 405 -0.56 0.78 -21.00
CA THR A 405 -1.21 1.79 -21.84
C THR A 405 -0.87 3.20 -21.38
N VAL A 406 -0.88 3.46 -20.06
CA VAL A 406 -0.45 4.75 -19.49
C VAL A 406 0.97 5.08 -19.93
N PHE A 407 1.95 4.22 -19.66
CA PHE A 407 3.36 4.57 -19.91
C PHE A 407 3.79 4.52 -21.39
N GLN A 408 3.01 3.87 -22.26
CA GLN A 408 3.16 3.93 -23.72
C GLN A 408 2.63 5.24 -24.30
N ALA A 409 1.52 5.77 -23.76
CA ALA A 409 0.83 6.92 -24.34
C ALA A 409 1.15 8.25 -23.65
N ILE A 410 1.46 8.25 -22.35
CA ILE A 410 1.70 9.44 -21.55
C ILE A 410 3.19 9.71 -21.47
N ALA A 411 3.59 10.96 -21.71
CA ALA A 411 4.98 11.39 -21.55
C ALA A 411 5.42 11.33 -20.09
N ASP A 412 6.73 11.41 -19.83
CA ASP A 412 7.21 11.53 -18.45
C ASP A 412 6.62 12.78 -17.79
N LYS A 413 6.20 12.66 -16.53
CA LYS A 413 5.51 13.71 -15.76
C LYS A 413 4.16 14.13 -16.32
N GLY A 414 3.51 13.31 -17.15
CA GLY A 414 2.23 13.63 -17.77
C GLY A 414 1.02 13.26 -16.92
N ASP A 415 -0.09 13.96 -17.16
CA ASP A 415 -1.40 13.64 -16.59
C ASP A 415 -1.99 12.39 -17.27
N MET A 416 -2.33 11.38 -16.49
CA MET A 416 -2.90 10.11 -16.98
C MET A 416 -4.44 10.06 -16.97
N SER A 417 -5.13 11.15 -16.64
CA SER A 417 -6.61 11.21 -16.58
C SER A 417 -7.29 10.73 -17.87
N SER A 418 -6.68 10.99 -19.03
CA SER A 418 -7.20 10.53 -20.33
C SER A 418 -7.05 9.03 -20.60
N LYS A 419 -6.33 8.30 -19.74
CA LYS A 419 -6.02 6.87 -19.89
C LYS A 419 -6.59 6.00 -18.78
N VAL A 420 -7.11 6.61 -17.72
CA VAL A 420 -7.91 5.91 -16.72
C VAL A 420 -9.36 5.98 -17.20
N PRO A 421 -9.98 4.84 -17.58
CA PRO A 421 -11.37 4.84 -18.02
C PRO A 421 -12.29 5.43 -16.95
N GLY A 422 -13.45 5.93 -17.39
CA GLY A 422 -14.53 6.27 -16.47
C GLY A 422 -14.87 5.09 -15.56
N PHE A 423 -15.42 5.40 -14.39
CA PHE A 423 -15.81 4.36 -13.45
C PHE A 423 -17.06 3.64 -13.92
N ASN A 424 -17.01 2.32 -13.86
CA ASN A 424 -18.11 1.44 -14.20
C ASN A 424 -18.79 0.93 -12.94
N VAL A 425 -20.09 0.65 -13.08
CA VAL A 425 -20.97 0.10 -12.04
C VAL A 425 -21.39 -1.31 -12.42
N TYR A 426 -21.85 -2.09 -11.43
CA TYR A 426 -22.36 -3.47 -11.59
C TYR A 426 -21.37 -4.52 -12.10
N ILE A 427 -20.08 -4.19 -12.24
CA ILE A 427 -19.06 -5.18 -12.60
C ILE A 427 -18.76 -6.09 -11.40
N PHE A 428 -18.83 -5.54 -10.19
CA PHE A 428 -18.55 -6.27 -8.97
C PHE A 428 -19.73 -6.17 -8.03
N ASP A 429 -20.07 -7.32 -7.46
CA ASP A 429 -21.06 -7.41 -6.42
C ASP A 429 -20.44 -7.10 -5.05
N SER A 430 -21.30 -6.76 -4.11
CA SER A 430 -21.00 -6.52 -2.71
C SER A 430 -21.86 -7.45 -1.85
N ALA A 431 -21.53 -7.61 -0.57
CA ALA A 431 -22.38 -8.36 0.36
C ALA A 431 -23.63 -7.55 0.79
N TYR A 432 -24.31 -6.98 -0.21
CA TYR A 432 -25.33 -5.92 -0.24
C TYR A 432 -26.24 -5.72 0.99
N HIS A 433 -26.55 -4.43 1.24
CA HIS A 433 -27.62 -3.92 2.10
C HIS A 433 -28.41 -2.83 1.34
N SER A 434 -29.64 -2.46 1.78
CA SER A 434 -30.49 -1.44 1.12
C SER A 434 -29.80 -0.06 0.95
N THR A 435 -28.78 0.19 1.77
CA THR A 435 -27.86 1.34 1.74
C THR A 435 -26.45 0.81 1.99
N ASN A 436 -25.51 0.97 1.04
CA ASN A 436 -24.16 0.36 1.09
C ASN A 436 -23.08 1.24 0.41
N TYR A 437 -21.87 1.30 0.99
CA TYR A 437 -20.73 2.06 0.43
C TYR A 437 -19.44 1.21 0.36
N PRO A 438 -19.40 0.19 -0.51
CA PRO A 438 -18.30 -0.76 -0.53
C PRO A 438 -16.94 -0.15 -0.91
N TYR A 439 -15.87 -0.75 -0.41
CA TYR A 439 -14.49 -0.42 -0.79
C TYR A 439 -13.67 -1.66 -1.09
N ILE A 440 -12.57 -1.49 -1.83
CA ILE A 440 -11.64 -2.58 -2.11
C ILE A 440 -10.50 -2.64 -1.10
N VAL A 441 -10.15 -3.86 -0.69
CA VAL A 441 -8.97 -4.16 0.13
C VAL A 441 -8.11 -5.18 -0.62
N PRO A 442 -6.80 -4.96 -0.80
CA PRO A 442 -5.94 -5.96 -1.41
C PRO A 442 -5.78 -7.17 -0.48
N ILE A 443 -5.78 -8.38 -1.06
CA ILE A 443 -5.47 -9.59 -0.31
C ILE A 443 -3.95 -9.69 -0.14
N ILE A 444 -3.51 -9.69 1.12
CA ILE A 444 -2.09 -9.86 1.46
C ILE A 444 -1.78 -11.36 1.43
N GLY A 445 -0.81 -11.78 0.63
CA GLY A 445 -0.48 -13.21 0.51
C GLY A 445 -1.16 -13.93 -0.66
N GLY A 446 -1.81 -13.21 -1.56
CA GLY A 446 -2.49 -13.78 -2.74
C GLY A 446 -1.59 -14.38 -3.81
N ILE A 447 -0.26 -14.24 -3.73
CA ILE A 447 0.70 -14.72 -4.75
C ILE A 447 1.92 -15.38 -4.09
#